data_AF-A0A5B7SNS3-F1
#
_entry.id   AF-A0A5B7SNS3-F1
#
_cell.length_a   1.000
_cell.length_b   1.000
_cell.length_c   1.000
_cell.angle_alpha   90.00
_cell.angle_beta   90.00
_cell.angle_gamma   90.00
#
_symmetry.space_group_name_H-M   'P 1'
#
loop_
_entity.id
_entity.type
_entity.pdbx_description
1 polymer ?
#
loop_
_entity_poly.entity_id
_entity_poly.type
_entity_poly.pdbx_seq_one_letter_code
_entity_poly.pdbx_strand_id
1 'polypeptide(L)' 'MNLASNLQHGTDYIEKMNAFKTKIDELQERSEYAFDVDSVFFLHTFRGNNRVNLELRDKHLPDVVRKEIIAVFTEVWN' A
#
# COMPACT_ATOMS: atom_id res chain seq x y z
N MET A 1 3.18 -27.34 -1.92
CA MET A 1 3.60 -27.06 -0.53
C MET A 1 2.93 -25.75 -0.15
N ASN A 2 1.84 -25.81 0.62
CA ASN A 2 0.95 -24.66 0.89
C ASN A 2 1.38 -23.98 2.19
N LEU A 3 1.96 -22.79 2.08
CA LEU A 3 2.14 -21.86 3.19
C LEU A 3 1.17 -20.70 2.98
N ALA A 4 -0.03 -20.79 3.57
CA ALA A 4 -0.90 -19.65 3.93
C ALA A 4 -2.26 -20.16 4.44
N SER A 5 -2.27 -20.84 5.58
CA SER A 5 -3.48 -20.95 6.40
C SER A 5 -3.29 -20.06 7.61
N ASN A 6 -3.95 -18.90 7.59
CA ASN A 6 -4.47 -18.11 8.72
C ASN A 6 -4.46 -16.61 8.39
N LEU A 7 -5.30 -16.21 7.44
CA LEU A 7 -5.87 -14.86 7.50
C LEU A 7 -6.99 -14.91 8.53
N GLN A 8 -6.68 -14.53 9.78
CA GLN A 8 -7.70 -14.12 10.73
C GLN A 8 -8.41 -12.91 10.12
N HIS A 9 -9.59 -13.20 9.59
CA HIS A 9 -10.42 -12.32 8.77
C HIS A 9 -10.67 -10.95 9.41
N GLY A 10 -10.30 -9.88 8.70
CA GLY A 10 -10.67 -8.50 9.00
C GLY A 10 -9.58 -7.66 9.66
N THR A 11 -9.05 -8.12 10.81
CA THR A 11 -8.12 -7.31 11.63
C THR A 11 -6.77 -7.08 10.96
N ASP A 12 -6.12 -8.13 10.43
CA ASP A 12 -4.80 -8.02 9.76
C ASP A 12 -4.85 -7.10 8.53
N TYR A 13 -5.96 -7.11 7.78
CA TYR A 13 -6.13 -6.21 6.65
C TYR A 13 -6.25 -4.75 7.11
N ILE A 14 -7.06 -4.49 8.15
CA ILE A 14 -7.24 -3.13 8.67
C ILE A 14 -5.95 -2.61 9.29
N GLU A 15 -5.24 -3.44 10.04
CA GLU A 15 -3.94 -3.10 10.65
C GLU A 15 -2.89 -2.80 9.58
N LYS A 16 -2.75 -3.66 8.57
CA LYS A 16 -1.84 -3.43 7.43
C LYS A 16 -2.25 -2.19 6.63
N MET A 17 -3.54 -1.99 6.39
CA MET A 17 -4.02 -0.79 5.69
C MET A 17 -3.73 0.48 6.48
N ASN A 18 -3.90 0.47 7.81
CA ASN A 18 -3.53 1.59 8.67
C ASN A 18 -2.02 1.83 8.67
N ALA A 19 -1.20 0.79 8.84
CA ALA A 19 0.26 0.89 8.81
C ALA A 19 0.77 1.43 7.46
N PHE A 20 0.16 0.98 6.36
CA PHE A 20 0.45 1.49 5.03
C PHE A 20 0.10 2.97 4.90
N LYS A 21 -1.13 3.37 5.26
CA LYS A 21 -1.56 4.76 5.22
C LYS A 21 -0.64 5.66 6.03
N THR A 22 -0.33 5.29 7.28
CA THR A 22 0.59 6.05 8.14
C THR A 22 1.95 6.25 7.49
N LYS A 23 2.55 5.19 6.93
CA LYS A 23 3.85 5.31 6.24
C LYS A 23 3.77 6.15 4.97
N ILE A 24 2.64 6.15 4.24
CA ILE A 24 2.47 7.04 3.08
C ILE A 24 2.25 8.49 3.51
N ASP A 25 1.52 8.74 4.60
CA ASP A 25 1.35 10.09 5.17
C ASP A 25 2.72 10.64 5.61
N GLU A 26 3.53 9.84 6.30
CA GLU A 26 4.92 10.19 6.66
C GLU A 26 5.80 10.45 5.42
N LEU A 27 5.60 9.67 4.35
CA LEU A 27 6.28 9.87 3.07
C LEU A 27 5.87 11.21 2.45
N GLN A 28 4.57 11.54 2.47
CA GLN A 28 4.03 12.80 1.94
C GLN A 28 4.60 14.01 2.71
N GLU A 29 4.61 13.96 4.05
CA GLU A 29 5.14 15.04 4.89
C GLU A 29 6.63 15.31 4.67
N ARG A 30 7.40 14.26 4.38
CA ARG A 30 8.84 14.35 4.11
C ARG A 30 9.17 14.65 2.65
N SER A 31 8.21 14.46 1.75
CA SER A 31 8.43 14.68 0.33
C SER A 31 8.41 16.17 0.02
N GLU A 32 9.38 16.65 -0.75
CA GLU A 32 9.30 17.97 -1.38
C GLU A 32 8.18 18.03 -2.45
N TYR A 33 7.58 16.87 -2.78
CA TYR A 33 6.50 16.73 -3.73
C TYR A 33 5.16 16.64 -3.01
N ALA A 34 4.33 17.67 -3.15
CA ALA A 34 2.95 17.61 -2.68
C ALA A 34 2.14 16.65 -3.57
N PHE A 35 1.76 15.50 -3.02
CA PHE A 35 0.83 14.57 -3.66
C PHE A 35 -0.30 14.21 -2.69
N ASP A 36 -1.49 13.97 -3.22
CA ASP A 36 -2.64 13.55 -2.42
C ASP A 36 -2.69 12.02 -2.32
N VAL A 37 -2.45 11.50 -1.12
CA VAL A 37 -2.39 10.06 -0.79
C VAL A 37 -3.60 9.29 -1.32
N ASP A 38 -4.81 9.85 -1.19
CA ASP A 38 -6.05 9.20 -1.61
C ASP A 38 -6.24 9.22 -3.15
N SER A 39 -5.51 10.10 -3.85
CA SER A 39 -5.57 10.24 -5.31
C SER A 39 -4.46 9.47 -6.05
N VAL A 40 -3.38 9.08 -5.37
CA VAL A 40 -2.19 8.52 -6.03
C VAL A 40 -2.20 7.00 -6.18
N PHE A 41 -2.94 6.28 -5.35
CA PHE A 41 -3.02 4.83 -5.43
C PHE A 41 -4.41 4.25 -5.15
N PHE A 42 -4.64 3.03 -5.63
CA PHE A 42 -5.75 2.18 -5.24
C PHE A 42 -5.24 0.84 -4.74
N LEU A 43 -5.83 0.35 -3.65
CA LEU A 43 -5.63 -1.00 -3.15
C LEU A 43 -6.81 -1.87 -3.56
N HIS A 44 -6.56 -2.86 -4.41
CA HIS A 44 -7.56 -3.85 -4.81
C HIS A 44 -7.45 -5.10 -3.95
N THR A 45 -8.52 -5.45 -3.24
CA THR A 45 -8.61 -6.67 -2.44
C THR A 45 -9.29 -7.79 -3.22
N PHE A 46 -8.54 -8.84 -3.54
CA PHE A 46 -9.08 -10.02 -4.21
C PHE A 46 -9.45 -11.09 -3.18
N ARG A 47 -10.73 -11.14 -2.80
CA ARG A 47 -11.27 -12.09 -1.80
C ARG A 47 -10.99 -13.56 -2.12
N GLY A 48 -10.83 -13.93 -3.40
CA GLY A 48 -10.61 -15.32 -3.82
C GLY A 48 -9.21 -15.85 -3.54
N ASN A 49 -8.19 -14.98 -3.49
CA ASN A 49 -6.78 -15.38 -3.38
C ASN A 49 -6.06 -14.70 -2.21
N ASN A 50 -6.76 -13.94 -1.37
CA ASN A 50 -6.16 -13.19 -0.27
C ASN A 50 -5.01 -12.27 -0.70
N ARG A 51 -5.12 -11.72 -1.92
CA ARG A 51 -4.14 -10.80 -2.48
C ARG A 51 -4.64 -9.38 -2.41
N VAL A 52 -3.75 -8.48 -2.04
CA VAL A 52 -3.92 -7.04 -2.20
C VAL A 52 -3.00 -6.61 -3.34
N ASN A 53 -3.53 -5.87 -4.29
CA ASN A 53 -2.72 -5.27 -5.36
C ASN A 53 -2.71 -3.76 -5.19
N LEU A 54 -1.53 -3.17 -5.31
CA LEU A 54 -1.32 -1.73 -5.42
C LEU A 54 -1.41 -1.30 -6.89
N GLU A 55 -2.27 -0.35 -7.19
CA GLU A 55 -2.36 0.34 -8.48
C GLU A 55 -2.00 1.82 -8.28
N LEU A 56 -0.94 2.30 -8.93
CA LEU A 56 -0.58 3.71 -8.93
C LEU A 56 -1.32 4.43 -10.07
N ARG A 57 -2.17 5.41 -9.75
CA ARG A 57 -3.00 6.11 -10.74
C ARG A 57 -2.39 7.39 -11.28
N ASP A 58 -1.60 8.09 -10.47
CA ASP A 58 -1.03 9.35 -10.92
C ASP A 58 0.21 9.13 -11.80
N LYS A 59 0.11 9.58 -13.05
CA LYS A 59 1.21 9.54 -14.03
C LYS A 59 2.24 10.63 -13.80
N HIS A 60 1.90 11.69 -13.05
CA HIS A 60 2.78 12.80 -12.73
C HIS A 60 3.60 12.56 -11.46
N LEU A 61 3.37 11.43 -10.78
CA LEU A 61 4.15 11.07 -9.62
C LEU A 61 5.62 10.88 -10.01
N PRO A 62 6.58 11.54 -9.34
CA PRO A 62 7.99 11.30 -9.59
C PRO A 62 8.34 9.83 -9.38
N ASP A 63 9.24 9.30 -10.21
CA ASP A 63 9.65 7.89 -10.12
C ASP A 63 10.22 7.51 -8.76
N VAL A 64 10.87 8.47 -8.07
CA VAL A 64 11.36 8.29 -6.70
C VAL A 64 10.21 7.99 -5.75
N VAL A 65 9.15 8.80 -5.77
CA VAL A 65 7.96 8.61 -4.93
C VAL A 65 7.28 7.28 -5.27
N ARG A 66 7.15 6.92 -6.56
CA ARG A 66 6.56 5.62 -6.94
C ARG A 66 7.32 4.44 -6.35
N LYS A 67 8.65 4.48 -6.41
CA LYS A 67 9.50 3.43 -5.84
C LYS A 67 9.33 3.34 -4.33
N GLU A 68 9.23 4.47 -3.64
CA GLU A 68 9.01 4.49 -2.19
C GLU A 68 7.62 3.94 -1.81
N ILE A 69 6.54 4.32 -2.52
CA ILE A 69 5.21 3.75 -2.28
C ILE A 69 5.21 2.23 -2.49
N ILE A 70 5.84 1.74 -3.56
CA ILE A 70 5.95 0.29 -3.84
C ILE A 70 6.76 -0.42 -2.75
N ALA A 71 7.85 0.18 -2.27
CA ALA A 71 8.67 -0.37 -1.21
C ALA A 71 7.89 -0.46 0.11
N VAL A 72 7.18 0.62 0.49
CA VAL A 72 6.31 0.65 1.67
C VAL A 72 5.20 -0.40 1.57
N PHE A 73 4.57 -0.54 0.40
CA PHE A 73 3.55 -1.55 0.17
C PHE A 73 4.10 -2.96 0.37
N THR A 74 5.27 -3.23 -0.21
CA THR A 74 5.94 -4.53 -0.07
C THR A 74 6.32 -4.79 1.38
N GLU A 75 6.82 -3.80 2.12
CA GLU A 75 7.17 -3.94 3.54
C GLU A 75 5.96 -4.30 4.42
N VAL A 76 4.79 -3.70 4.15
CA VAL A 76 3.60 -3.92 4.99
C VAL A 76 2.89 -5.24 4.67
N TRP A 77 2.96 -5.71 3.42
CA TRP A 77 2.26 -6.91 2.96
C TRP A 77 3.10 -8.19 2.89
N ASN A 78 4.42 -8.10 3.08
CA ASN A 78 5.36 -9.24 3.04
C ASN A 78 5.78 -9.65 4.46
#